data_AF-X1GW19-F1
#
_entry.id   AF-X1GW19-F1
#
_cell.length_a   1.000
_cell.length_b   1.000
_cell.length_c   1.000
_cell.angle_alpha   90.00
_cell.angle_beta   90.00
_cell.angle_gamma   90.00
#
_symmetry.space_group_name_H-M   'P 1'
#
loop_
_entity.id
_entity.type
_entity.pdbx_description
1 polymer ?
#
loop_
_entity_poly.entity_id
_entity_poly.type
_entity_poly.pdbx_seq_one_letter_code
_entity_poly.pdbx_strand_id
1 'polypeptide(L)'
;MRCAYAYFIIAETVKALDVLLDTMTSESIPKGGRMKIEGLNRLRLCTLPTPLMEAPRLSAKLGGPRILIKRDDLTGLAMGGNKSRPLEFMMPEIVNRGTDVLVAAGYEQSNWVCNLTAA
;
A
#
# COMPACT_ATOMS: atom_id res chain seq x y z
N MET A 1 -35.14 6.75 -3.38
CA MET A 1 -34.12 6.98 -4.42
C MET A 1 -32.71 7.07 -3.81
N ARG A 2 -32.26 6.07 -3.00
CA ARG A 2 -30.94 6.07 -2.33
C ARG A 2 -30.26 4.70 -2.17
N CYS A 3 -30.81 3.63 -2.76
CA CYS A 3 -30.21 2.28 -2.65
C CYS A 3 -29.40 1.87 -3.89
N ALA A 4 -29.67 2.45 -5.07
CA ALA A 4 -29.00 2.09 -6.32
C ALA A 4 -27.55 2.64 -6.41
N TYR A 5 -27.21 3.71 -5.68
CA TYR A 5 -25.89 4.35 -5.74
C TYR A 5 -24.80 3.52 -5.05
N ALA A 6 -25.12 2.83 -3.95
CA ALA A 6 -24.18 1.96 -3.26
C ALA A 6 -23.81 0.73 -4.11
N TYR A 7 -24.76 0.19 -4.88
CA TYR A 7 -24.52 -0.95 -5.76
C TYR A 7 -23.70 -0.57 -7.01
N PHE A 8 -23.88 0.66 -7.51
CA PHE A 8 -23.08 1.19 -8.61
C PHE A 8 -21.61 1.40 -8.20
N ILE A 9 -21.37 1.82 -6.95
CA ILE A 9 -20.02 1.95 -6.39
C ILE A 9 -19.37 0.57 -6.16
N ILE A 10 -20.12 -0.47 -5.78
CA ILE A 10 -19.57 -1.83 -5.71
C ILE A 10 -19.13 -2.31 -7.10
N ALA A 11 -19.96 -2.09 -8.14
CA ALA A 11 -19.62 -2.47 -9.51
C ALA A 11 -18.43 -1.67 -10.08
N GLU A 12 -18.28 -0.39 -9.75
CA GLU A 12 -17.10 0.38 -10.10
C GLU A 12 -15.88 0.06 -9.25
N THR A 13 -16.02 -0.35 -7.98
CA THR A 13 -14.89 -0.94 -7.25
C THR A 13 -14.47 -2.28 -7.82
N VAL A 14 -15.38 -3.06 -8.42
CA VAL A 14 -14.99 -4.23 -9.21
C VAL A 14 -14.24 -3.80 -10.46
N LYS A 15 -14.61 -2.68 -11.12
CA LYS A 15 -13.79 -2.13 -12.23
C LYS A 15 -12.46 -1.53 -11.79
N ALA A 16 -12.37 -0.91 -10.62
CA ALA A 16 -11.12 -0.40 -10.04
C ALA A 16 -10.26 -1.57 -9.53
N LEU A 17 -10.89 -2.65 -9.09
CA LEU A 17 -10.26 -3.92 -8.78
C LEU A 17 -9.86 -4.65 -10.05
N ASP A 18 -10.61 -4.56 -11.15
CA ASP A 18 -10.26 -5.07 -12.50
C ASP A 18 -9.14 -4.23 -13.09
N VAL A 19 -9.07 -2.93 -12.79
CA VAL A 19 -7.93 -2.07 -13.13
C VAL A 19 -6.73 -2.46 -12.30
N LEU A 20 -6.86 -2.62 -10.98
CA LEU A 20 -5.77 -3.11 -10.12
C LEU A 20 -5.34 -4.52 -10.54
N LEU A 21 -6.27 -5.41 -10.89
CA LEU A 21 -5.97 -6.72 -11.44
C LEU A 21 -5.34 -6.60 -12.83
N ASP A 22 -5.79 -5.74 -13.73
CA ASP A 22 -5.18 -5.50 -15.05
C ASP A 22 -3.77 -4.92 -14.89
N THR A 23 -3.55 -3.96 -13.99
CA THR A 23 -2.20 -3.43 -13.69
C THR A 23 -1.32 -4.49 -13.03
N MET A 24 -1.90 -5.38 -12.21
CA MET A 24 -1.19 -6.50 -11.57
C MET A 24 -1.02 -7.73 -12.48
N THR A 25 -1.75 -7.82 -13.61
CA THR A 25 -1.74 -8.99 -14.52
C THR A 25 -1.21 -8.68 -15.92
N SER A 26 -1.16 -7.43 -16.35
CA SER A 26 -0.72 -7.03 -17.71
C SER A 26 0.80 -6.94 -17.89
N GLU A 27 1.59 -6.91 -16.81
CA GLU A 27 3.01 -7.22 -16.87
C GLU A 27 3.24 -8.61 -16.31
N SER A 28 3.54 -9.57 -17.19
CA SER A 28 4.12 -10.84 -16.80
C SER A 28 5.33 -10.57 -15.90
N ILE A 29 5.20 -10.80 -14.59
CA ILE A 29 6.29 -10.59 -13.63
C ILE A 29 7.54 -11.28 -14.19
N PRO A 30 8.59 -10.52 -14.57
CA PRO A 30 9.73 -11.11 -15.25
C PRO A 30 10.36 -12.16 -14.35
N LYS A 31 10.29 -13.43 -14.78
CA LYS A 31 10.94 -14.54 -14.08
C LYS A 31 12.45 -14.37 -14.21
N GLY A 32 13.05 -13.72 -13.22
CA GLY A 32 14.49 -13.51 -13.13
C GLY A 32 14.97 -12.18 -13.70
N GLY A 33 14.62 -11.07 -13.03
CA GLY A 33 15.18 -9.75 -13.29
C GLY A 33 14.63 -8.73 -12.29
N ARG A 34 15.44 -7.76 -11.83
CA ARG A 34 14.92 -6.64 -11.03
C ARG A 34 14.08 -5.76 -11.95
N MET A 35 12.79 -5.63 -11.66
CA MET A 35 11.92 -4.63 -12.29
C MET A 35 12.47 -3.23 -11.99
N LYS A 36 12.55 -2.37 -13.00
CA LYS A 36 12.98 -0.97 -12.83
C LYS A 36 11.81 -0.15 -12.31
N ILE A 37 11.97 0.44 -11.12
CA ILE A 37 10.91 1.20 -10.43
C ILE A 37 11.07 2.71 -10.69
N GLU A 38 12.21 3.16 -11.23
CA GLU A 38 12.54 4.59 -11.36
C GLU A 38 11.58 5.40 -12.26
N GLY A 39 10.76 4.74 -13.08
CA GLY A 39 9.78 5.37 -13.97
C GLY A 39 8.32 5.30 -13.51
N LEU A 40 8.03 4.63 -12.39
CA LEU A 40 6.64 4.52 -11.90
C LEU A 40 6.21 5.84 -11.23
N ASN A 41 5.02 6.31 -11.58
CA ASN A 41 4.46 7.51 -10.98
C ASN A 41 4.18 7.26 -9.49
N ARG A 42 4.48 8.24 -8.64
CA ARG A 42 4.25 8.13 -7.19
C ARG A 42 3.81 9.45 -6.57
N LEU A 43 2.83 9.41 -5.68
CA LEU A 43 2.50 10.49 -4.76
C LEU A 43 3.25 10.26 -3.45
N ARG A 44 3.85 11.32 -2.92
CA ARG A 44 4.68 11.25 -1.70
C ARG A 44 3.80 11.30 -0.46
N LEU A 45 3.43 10.12 0.05
CA LEU A 45 2.64 9.95 1.27
C LEU A 45 3.49 9.47 2.45
N CYS A 46 4.63 8.84 2.18
CA CYS A 46 5.49 8.22 3.18
C CYS A 46 6.77 9.04 3.44
N THR A 47 7.24 9.00 4.68
CA THR A 47 8.58 9.44 5.05
C THR A 47 9.58 8.32 4.80
N LEU A 48 10.36 8.43 3.72
CA LEU A 48 11.31 7.41 3.26
C LEU A 48 12.73 7.98 3.08
N PRO A 49 13.79 7.16 3.23
CA PRO A 49 13.77 5.74 3.62
C PRO A 49 13.58 5.54 5.12
N THR A 50 12.79 4.53 5.51
CA THR A 50 12.67 4.13 6.91
C THR A 50 13.96 3.49 7.43
N PRO A 51 14.30 3.62 8.71
CA PRO A 51 15.57 3.10 9.24
C PRO A 51 15.60 1.57 9.29
N LEU A 52 16.80 1.01 9.19
CA LEU A 52 17.10 -0.40 9.46
C LEU A 52 17.88 -0.45 10.78
N MET A 53 17.32 -1.10 11.80
CA MET A 53 17.87 -1.10 13.16
C MET A 53 18.33 -2.48 13.58
N GLU A 54 19.44 -2.58 14.30
CA GLU A 54 19.84 -3.84 14.92
C GLU A 54 19.02 -4.12 16.19
N ALA A 55 18.75 -5.39 16.46
CA ALA A 55 18.08 -5.84 17.68
C ALA A 55 19.03 -6.67 18.57
N PRO A 56 20.08 -6.06 19.17
CA PRO A 56 21.13 -6.78 19.88
C PRO A 56 20.61 -7.58 21.09
N ARG A 57 19.62 -7.04 21.81
CA ARG A 57 18.97 -7.74 22.94
C ARG A 57 18.23 -8.99 22.50
N LEU A 58 17.54 -8.93 21.35
CA LEU A 58 16.84 -10.08 20.78
C LEU A 58 17.82 -11.11 20.22
N SER A 59 18.86 -10.65 19.53
CA SER A 59 20.00 -11.46 19.08
C SER A 59 20.59 -12.27 20.23
N ALA A 60 20.94 -11.61 21.34
CA ALA A 60 21.49 -12.27 22.52
C ALA A 60 20.51 -13.29 23.13
N LYS A 61 19.21 -12.95 23.19
CA LYS A 61 18.17 -13.85 23.71
C LYS A 61 17.98 -15.12 22.85
N LEU A 62 18.27 -15.04 21.55
CA LEU A 62 18.14 -16.13 20.58
C LEU A 62 19.45 -16.87 20.29
N GLY A 63 20.51 -16.65 21.07
CA GLY A 63 21.78 -17.39 20.93
C GLY A 63 22.73 -16.83 19.87
N GLY A 64 22.61 -15.55 19.51
CA GLY A 64 23.60 -14.82 18.72
C GLY A 64 23.33 -14.52 17.22
N PRO A 65 22.16 -14.80 16.61
CA PRO A 65 21.96 -14.40 15.21
C PRO A 65 21.83 -12.88 15.08
N ARG A 66 22.49 -12.29 14.07
CA ARG A 66 22.32 -10.86 13.77
C ARG A 66 20.91 -10.60 13.24
N ILE A 67 20.11 -9.86 14.01
CA ILE A 67 18.72 -9.51 13.66
C ILE A 67 18.62 -8.03 13.34
N LEU A 68 18.05 -7.74 12.17
CA LEU A 68 17.79 -6.40 11.66
C LEU A 68 16.27 -6.20 11.53
N ILE A 69 15.79 -5.05 11.97
CA ILE A 69 14.38 -4.66 11.90
C ILE A 69 14.27 -3.47 10.95
N LYS A 70 13.52 -3.65 9.87
CA LYS A 70 13.13 -2.56 8.96
C LYS A 70 11.91 -1.86 9.53
N ARG A 71 12.05 -0.59 9.94
CA ARG A 71 11.01 0.18 10.64
C ARG A 71 9.98 0.79 9.71
N ASP A 72 9.28 -0.06 8.96
CA ASP A 72 8.20 0.38 8.06
C ASP A 72 6.94 0.88 8.77
N ASP A 73 6.88 0.73 10.10
CA ASP A 73 5.95 1.45 10.96
C ASP A 73 6.21 2.95 11.00
N LEU A 74 7.43 3.41 10.68
CA LEU A 74 7.80 4.84 10.69
C LEU A 74 7.57 5.54 9.34
N THR A 75 6.60 5.10 8.55
CA THR A 75 6.24 5.73 7.26
C THR A 75 5.43 7.03 7.43
N GLY A 76 4.86 7.29 8.61
CA GLY A 76 4.26 8.57 8.99
C GLY A 76 2.76 8.69 8.75
N LEU A 77 2.25 8.30 7.57
CA LEU A 77 0.82 8.38 7.24
C LEU A 77 -0.03 7.53 8.20
N ALA A 78 -0.98 8.13 8.93
CA ALA A 78 -1.90 7.42 9.83
C ALA A 78 -1.19 6.40 10.76
N MET A 79 -0.18 6.86 11.50
CA MET A 79 0.72 6.04 12.35
C MET A 79 1.66 5.10 11.57
N GLY A 80 1.65 5.19 10.24
CA GLY A 80 2.53 4.48 9.33
C GLY A 80 2.13 3.03 9.06
N GLY A 81 3.14 2.23 8.71
CA GLY A 81 2.99 0.83 8.35
C GLY A 81 3.31 0.56 6.88
N ASN A 82 3.30 -0.74 6.56
CA ASN A 82 3.67 -1.23 5.24
C ASN A 82 2.67 -0.82 4.13
N LYS A 83 1.41 -0.59 4.48
CA LYS A 83 0.31 -0.31 3.54
C LYS A 83 0.37 1.10 2.94
N SER A 84 1.08 2.02 3.58
CA SER A 84 1.31 3.37 3.05
C SER A 84 2.21 3.34 1.80
N ARG A 85 3.12 2.35 1.68
CA ARG A 85 4.05 2.28 0.54
C ARG A 85 3.36 1.97 -0.80
N PRO A 86 2.48 0.96 -0.92
CA PRO A 86 1.70 0.77 -2.13
C PRO A 86 0.79 1.95 -2.47
N LEU A 87 0.26 2.65 -1.46
CA LEU A 87 -0.61 3.82 -1.68
C LEU A 87 0.09 4.92 -2.47
N GLU A 88 1.40 5.13 -2.28
CA GLU A 88 2.16 6.08 -3.08
C GLU A 88 2.06 5.80 -4.59
N PHE A 89 1.93 4.53 -5.01
CA PHE A 89 1.86 4.14 -6.42
C PHE A 89 0.44 4.02 -6.97
N MET A 90 -0.55 3.72 -6.12
CA MET A 90 -1.96 3.64 -6.55
C MET A 90 -2.60 5.02 -6.68
N MET A 91 -2.27 5.96 -5.78
CA MET A 91 -2.91 7.28 -5.75
C MET A 91 -2.72 8.14 -7.02
N PRO A 92 -1.56 8.14 -7.70
CA PRO A 92 -1.42 8.89 -8.96
C PRO A 92 -2.48 8.53 -10.00
N GLU A 93 -2.79 7.23 -10.15
CA GLU A 93 -3.78 6.78 -11.12
C GLU A 93 -5.20 7.17 -10.70
N ILE A 94 -5.53 7.03 -9.40
CA ILE A 94 -6.81 7.44 -8.83
C ILE A 94 -7.06 8.94 -9.07
N VAL A 95 -6.04 9.77 -8.81
CA VAL A 95 -6.12 11.22 -9.02
C VAL A 95 -6.26 11.54 -10.52
N ASN A 96 -5.50 10.88 -11.39
CA ASN A 96 -5.57 11.11 -12.85
C ASN A 96 -6.93 10.72 -13.44
N ARG A 97 -7.62 9.75 -12.84
CA ARG A 97 -8.98 9.34 -13.23
C ARG A 97 -10.06 10.31 -12.72
N GLY A 98 -9.72 11.28 -11.88
CA GLY A 98 -10.68 12.20 -11.28
C GLY A 98 -11.66 11.49 -10.33
N THR A 99 -11.20 10.47 -9.61
CA THR A 99 -12.04 9.73 -8.67
C THR A 99 -12.30 10.55 -7.40
N ASP A 100 -13.58 10.83 -7.12
CA ASP A 100 -13.99 11.61 -5.95
C ASP A 100 -14.28 10.74 -4.70
N VAL A 101 -14.52 9.44 -4.89
CA VAL A 101 -14.88 8.51 -3.80
C VAL A 101 -14.08 7.21 -3.92
N LEU A 102 -13.38 6.87 -2.84
CA LEU A 102 -12.71 5.57 -2.66
C LEU A 102 -13.48 4.71 -1.66
N VAL A 103 -13.67 3.44 -1.99
CA VAL A 103 -14.27 2.46 -1.09
C VAL A 103 -13.24 1.39 -0.77
N ALA A 104 -12.97 1.20 0.52
CA ALA A 104 -12.17 0.11 1.04
C ALA A 104 -13.00 -0.83 1.91
N ALA A 105 -12.59 -2.09 1.92
CA ALA A 105 -13.06 -3.09 2.85
C ALA A 105 -11.91 -3.57 3.73
N GLY A 106 -12.24 -3.96 4.96
CA GLY A 106 -11.33 -4.57 5.91
C GLY A 106 -12.06 -4.93 7.20
N TYR A 107 -11.35 -5.64 8.07
CA TYR A 107 -11.83 -5.96 9.42
C TYR A 107 -11.78 -4.73 10.34
N GLU A 108 -12.36 -4.86 11.54
CA GLU A 108 -12.60 -3.79 12.51
C GLU A 108 -11.33 -3.01 12.89
N GLN A 109 -10.16 -3.66 12.87
CA GLN A 109 -8.86 -3.08 13.23
C GLN A 109 -7.89 -3.03 12.04
N SER A 110 -8.42 -2.87 10.82
CA SER A 110 -7.59 -2.90 9.62
C SER A 110 -6.75 -1.63 9.45
N ASN A 111 -5.43 -1.79 9.54
CA ASN A 111 -4.47 -0.72 9.19
C ASN A 111 -4.60 -0.26 7.71
N TRP A 112 -5.14 -1.10 6.82
CA TRP A 112 -5.33 -0.72 5.40
C TRP A 112 -6.42 0.31 5.25
N VAL A 113 -7.57 0.02 5.86
CA VAL A 113 -8.72 0.94 5.82
C VAL A 113 -8.31 2.26 6.47
N CYS A 114 -7.64 2.21 7.63
CA CYS A 114 -7.12 3.41 8.30
C CYS A 114 -6.16 4.23 7.42
N ASN A 115 -5.17 3.59 6.79
CA ASN A 115 -4.22 4.28 5.91
C ASN A 115 -4.89 4.86 4.65
N LEU A 116 -5.82 4.12 4.03
CA LEU A 116 -6.52 4.59 2.83
C LEU A 116 -7.43 5.78 3.15
N THR A 117 -8.12 5.78 4.29
CA THR A 117 -8.97 6.90 4.71
C THR A 117 -8.18 8.19 4.97
N ALA A 118 -6.91 8.07 5.38
CA ALA A 118 -6.06 9.22 5.63
C ALA A 118 -5.32 9.76 4.39
N ALA A 119 -5.17 8.94 3.36
CA ALA A 119 -4.54 9.29 2.10
C ALA A 119 -5.49 10.11 1.22
#